data_AF-A0A4Q3VNS8-F1
#
_entry.id   AF-A0A4Q3VNS8-F1
#
_cell.length_a   1.000
_cell.length_b   1.000
_cell.length_c   1.000
_cell.angle_alpha   90.00
_cell.angle_beta   90.00
_cell.angle_gamma   90.00
#
_symmetry.space_group_name_H-M   'P 1'
#
loop_
_entity.id
_entity.type
_entity.pdbx_description
1 polymer ?
#
loop_
_entity_poly.entity_id
_entity_poly.type
_entity_poly.pdbx_seq_one_letter_code
_entity_poly.pdbx_strand_id
1 'polypeptide(L)'
;TWTLQNVQGYKYETNAPGYRHSLPHMYVFIKDFQAEGKKIDVLDDTQRLYSYYRNFVGNINRVEDPELKKLSVALTAGAASESEKVKRIFYWVKDNIKYIAFENGYEGFIPRESALVYERKFGDCKDMAALICSMAGYAGIDKVKLCWIGTREIPYTYSELATPAVDNHMIAVYDDNNTYTFLDATDRETRYGIPTAFIQGKEALIGLGDQYKIVTVPTVLPDENTGRQKIELKLDGEKLSGSGSLGYSGFGRSHILMQIGDAKSKTRFEMIKSLLLKGSNKFNLLDFKETNLSNRDQPYQVDYTFDLDNYAVKVDKDTYLALVMDKPFEKMQLEADRTSPVEFDYLTADDITYDLLLPKGTTVKSLPKNFRLDNDLMQASLDYSATAEKISLRMIIKLRKLMLFPQDFKRWNQTVACLRENYSETLILTEK
;
A
#
# COMPACT_ATOMS: atom_id res chain seq x y z
N THR A 1 -24.06 18.81 29.86
CA THR A 1 -23.18 17.63 30.06
C THR A 1 -23.76 16.48 29.25
N TRP A 2 -22.91 15.57 28.76
CA TRP A 2 -23.34 14.34 28.08
C TRP A 2 -23.02 13.15 28.99
N THR A 3 -23.86 12.11 28.94
CA THR A 3 -23.67 10.91 29.77
C THR A 3 -24.00 9.67 28.95
N LEU A 4 -23.08 8.71 28.97
CA LEU A 4 -23.23 7.41 28.33
C LEU A 4 -23.05 6.35 29.42
N GLN A 5 -24.04 5.47 29.60
CA GLN A 5 -24.08 4.46 30.67
C GLN A 5 -24.26 3.06 30.07
N ASN A 6 -23.79 2.03 30.78
CA ASN A 6 -23.96 0.62 30.40
C ASN A 6 -23.44 0.30 28.99
N VAL A 7 -22.32 0.92 28.59
CA VAL A 7 -21.71 0.69 27.27
C VAL A 7 -21.10 -0.70 27.22
N GLN A 8 -21.41 -1.45 26.16
CA GLN A 8 -20.77 -2.72 25.90
C GLN A 8 -19.26 -2.52 25.66
N GLY A 9 -18.45 -3.45 26.17
CA GLY A 9 -17.01 -3.41 25.94
C GLY A 9 -16.67 -3.46 24.45
N TYR A 10 -15.68 -2.67 24.02
CA TYR A 10 -15.19 -2.69 22.65
C TYR A 10 -14.44 -4.00 22.37
N LYS A 11 -14.90 -4.75 21.37
CA LYS A 11 -14.23 -5.97 20.90
C LYS A 11 -13.16 -5.56 19.88
N TYR A 12 -11.90 -5.78 20.21
CA TYR A 12 -10.81 -5.60 19.25
C TYR A 12 -10.82 -6.74 18.24
N GLU A 13 -10.95 -6.39 16.96
CA GLU A 13 -11.00 -7.33 15.86
C GLU A 13 -9.87 -7.06 14.88
N THR A 14 -9.13 -8.10 14.49
CA THR A 14 -8.00 -7.97 13.56
C THR A 14 -8.46 -7.33 12.25
N ASN A 15 -7.65 -6.43 11.68
CA ASN A 15 -7.99 -5.64 10.49
C ASN A 15 -9.25 -4.77 10.65
N ALA A 16 -9.72 -4.46 11.86
CA ALA A 16 -10.71 -3.41 12.03
C ALA A 16 -10.11 -2.05 11.60
N PRO A 17 -10.90 -1.14 10.99
CA PRO A 17 -10.45 0.22 10.78
C PRO A 17 -10.19 0.92 12.12
N GLY A 18 -9.67 2.14 12.08
CA GLY A 18 -9.42 2.93 13.29
C GLY A 18 -10.63 2.95 14.23
N TYR A 19 -10.40 2.94 15.56
CA TYR A 19 -11.45 2.91 16.58
C TYR A 19 -12.53 3.99 16.38
N ARG A 20 -12.17 5.07 15.68
CA ARG A 20 -13.06 6.17 15.34
C ARG A 20 -14.28 5.77 14.51
N HIS A 21 -14.21 4.66 13.80
CA HIS A 21 -15.31 4.12 12.99
C HIS A 21 -16.40 3.42 13.81
N SER A 22 -16.11 3.03 15.05
CA SER A 22 -17.00 2.16 15.85
C SER A 22 -17.34 2.72 17.23
N LEU A 23 -16.48 3.55 17.80
CA LEU A 23 -16.72 4.16 19.11
C LEU A 23 -17.54 5.46 19.01
N PRO A 24 -18.32 5.83 20.03
CA PRO A 24 -18.89 7.17 20.12
C PRO A 24 -17.81 8.23 20.37
N HIS A 25 -17.90 9.38 19.70
CA HIS A 25 -16.99 10.52 19.88
C HIS A 25 -17.76 11.79 20.23
N MET A 26 -17.13 12.64 21.03
CA MET A 26 -17.61 14.00 21.31
C MET A 26 -16.53 14.99 20.91
N TYR A 27 -16.82 15.82 19.92
CA TYR A 27 -15.95 16.89 19.48
C TYR A 27 -16.42 18.22 20.08
N VAL A 28 -15.55 18.87 20.84
CA VAL A 28 -15.78 20.20 21.40
C VAL A 28 -14.76 21.13 20.79
N PHE A 29 -15.22 22.20 20.16
CA PHE A 29 -14.38 23.19 19.51
C PHE A 29 -14.97 24.59 19.68
N ILE A 30 -14.11 25.60 19.59
CA ILE A 30 -14.49 27.01 19.73
C ILE A 30 -14.84 27.53 18.34
N LYS A 31 -16.07 28.04 18.18
CA LYS A 31 -16.47 28.68 16.93
C LYS A 31 -15.94 30.10 16.81
N ASP A 32 -16.09 30.84 17.90
CA ASP A 32 -15.61 32.20 18.06
C ASP A 32 -15.43 32.53 19.54
N PHE A 33 -14.69 33.60 19.82
CA PHE A 33 -14.56 34.16 21.16
C PHE A 33 -14.43 35.69 21.10
N GLN A 34 -14.55 36.35 22.25
CA GLN A 34 -14.35 37.79 22.40
C GLN A 34 -13.00 38.05 23.05
N ALA A 35 -12.16 38.88 22.44
CA ALA A 35 -10.93 39.39 23.05
C ALA A 35 -10.72 40.86 22.64
N GLU A 36 -10.27 41.69 23.58
CA GLU A 36 -10.03 43.13 23.36
C GLU A 36 -11.23 43.87 22.73
N GLY A 37 -12.46 43.47 23.09
CA GLY A 37 -13.69 44.05 22.55
C GLY A 37 -14.00 43.68 21.09
N LYS A 38 -13.28 42.73 20.50
CA LYS A 38 -13.51 42.23 19.13
C LYS A 38 -13.93 40.76 19.16
N LYS A 39 -14.86 40.43 18.26
CA LYS A 39 -15.19 39.04 17.93
C LYS A 39 -14.07 38.45 17.08
N ILE A 40 -13.55 37.30 17.48
CA ILE A 40 -12.55 36.52 16.74
C ILE A 40 -13.22 35.20 16.34
N ASP A 41 -13.49 35.02 15.05
CA ASP A 41 -13.94 33.75 14.49
C ASP A 41 -12.77 32.75 14.41
N VAL A 42 -13.03 31.47 14.70
CA VAL A 42 -12.00 30.41 14.78
C VAL A 42 -12.37 29.23 13.87
N LEU A 43 -13.45 28.52 14.17
CA LEU A 43 -13.96 27.35 13.43
C LEU A 43 -15.46 27.51 13.20
N ASP A 44 -16.05 26.81 12.23
CA ASP A 44 -17.51 26.62 12.08
C ASP A 44 -17.76 25.74 10.85
N ASP A 45 -17.05 26.08 9.79
CA ASP A 45 -17.12 25.50 8.47
C ASP A 45 -15.71 25.28 7.90
N THR A 46 -15.66 24.65 6.74
CA THR A 46 -14.40 24.31 6.07
C THR A 46 -13.57 25.55 5.70
N GLN A 47 -14.18 26.69 5.40
CA GLN A 47 -13.46 27.92 5.09
C GLN A 47 -12.76 28.48 6.34
N ARG A 48 -13.40 28.44 7.50
CA ARG A 48 -12.79 28.82 8.78
C ARG A 48 -11.70 27.84 9.20
N LEU A 49 -11.91 26.54 9.01
CA LEU A 49 -10.84 25.54 9.20
C LEU A 49 -9.63 25.84 8.31
N TYR A 50 -9.83 26.12 7.02
CA TYR A 50 -8.73 26.49 6.14
C TYR A 50 -8.02 27.77 6.58
N SER A 51 -8.79 28.80 6.96
CA SER A 51 -8.25 30.06 7.48
C SER A 51 -7.42 29.83 8.74
N TYR A 52 -7.86 28.92 9.62
CA TYR A 52 -7.12 28.49 10.80
C TYR A 52 -5.79 27.83 10.41
N TYR A 53 -5.79 26.89 9.46
CA TYR A 53 -4.57 26.26 8.98
C TYR A 53 -3.58 27.21 8.30
N ARG A 54 -4.09 28.17 7.53
CA ARG A 54 -3.25 29.19 6.89
C ARG A 54 -2.44 30.01 7.87
N ASN A 55 -2.97 30.27 9.06
CA ASN A 55 -2.24 31.01 10.08
C ASN A 55 -0.97 30.27 10.56
N PHE A 56 -0.94 28.93 10.46
CA PHE A 56 0.24 28.14 10.83
C PHE A 56 1.32 28.11 9.76
N VAL A 57 0.95 28.22 8.48
CA VAL A 57 1.89 28.12 7.36
C VAL A 57 2.16 29.46 6.68
N GLY A 58 1.49 30.53 7.10
CA GLY A 58 1.58 31.83 6.46
C GLY A 58 2.93 32.53 6.68
N ASN A 59 3.70 32.18 7.71
CA ASN A 59 4.93 32.92 8.06
C ASN A 59 6.22 32.10 7.89
N ILE A 60 6.12 30.87 7.40
CA ILE A 60 7.27 30.01 7.11
C ILE A 60 7.84 30.32 5.72
N ASN A 61 9.11 29.98 5.49
CA ASN A 61 9.78 30.01 4.18
C ASN A 61 9.72 31.37 3.49
N ARG A 62 9.72 32.47 4.27
CA ARG A 62 9.68 33.84 3.75
C ARG A 62 11.03 34.35 3.25
N VAL A 63 12.11 33.73 3.69
CA VAL A 63 13.48 34.06 3.28
C VAL A 63 14.00 32.95 2.38
N GLU A 64 14.58 33.34 1.24
CA GLU A 64 15.22 32.41 0.33
C GLU A 64 16.50 31.83 0.94
N ASP A 65 16.67 30.51 0.89
CA ASP A 65 17.93 29.84 1.19
C ASP A 65 18.73 29.60 -0.11
N PRO A 66 19.91 30.23 -0.29
CA PRO A 66 20.66 30.14 -1.54
C PRO A 66 21.13 28.73 -1.90
N GLU A 67 21.49 27.90 -0.91
CA GLU A 67 22.01 26.55 -1.16
C GLU A 67 20.88 25.58 -1.53
N LEU A 68 19.74 25.66 -0.86
CA LEU A 68 18.54 24.89 -1.20
C LEU A 68 18.02 25.27 -2.59
N LYS A 69 18.05 26.56 -2.95
CA LYS A 69 17.70 27.01 -4.31
C LYS A 69 18.66 26.48 -5.36
N LYS A 70 19.97 26.61 -5.13
CA LYS A 70 21.01 26.09 -6.03
C LYS A 70 20.84 24.59 -6.25
N LEU A 71 20.60 23.82 -5.18
CA LEU A 71 20.31 22.40 -5.26
C LEU A 71 19.04 22.12 -6.08
N SER A 72 17.95 22.84 -5.82
CA SER A 72 16.66 22.63 -6.48
C SER A 72 16.76 22.86 -8.00
N VAL A 73 17.47 23.92 -8.40
CA VAL A 73 17.73 24.22 -9.82
C VAL A 73 18.64 23.15 -10.45
N ALA A 74 19.71 22.73 -9.76
CA ALA A 74 20.62 21.70 -10.27
C ALA A 74 19.93 20.33 -10.42
N LEU A 75 19.13 19.93 -9.43
CA LEU A 75 18.40 18.66 -9.41
C LEU A 75 17.40 18.57 -10.59
N THR A 76 16.80 19.69 -10.95
CA THR A 76 15.77 19.79 -11.98
C THR A 76 16.33 20.14 -13.37
N ALA A 77 17.63 20.38 -13.48
CA ALA A 77 18.29 20.69 -14.74
C ALA A 77 18.16 19.52 -15.74
N GLY A 78 17.85 19.84 -17.00
CA GLY A 78 17.71 18.85 -18.07
C GLY A 78 16.51 17.92 -17.94
N ALA A 79 15.58 18.17 -17.01
CA ALA A 79 14.30 17.46 -16.98
C ALA A 79 13.46 17.80 -18.22
N ALA A 80 12.86 16.79 -18.84
CA ALA A 80 12.07 16.92 -20.06
C ALA A 80 10.67 17.53 -19.83
N SER A 81 10.20 17.56 -18.58
CA SER A 81 8.87 18.07 -18.21
C SER A 81 8.83 18.61 -16.79
N GLU A 82 7.82 19.41 -16.48
CA GLU A 82 7.52 19.86 -15.11
C GLU A 82 7.28 18.68 -14.16
N SER A 83 6.51 17.67 -14.58
CA SER A 83 6.30 16.44 -13.80
C SER A 83 7.59 15.70 -13.47
N GLU A 84 8.57 15.71 -14.38
CA GLU A 84 9.87 15.09 -14.10
C GLU A 84 10.66 15.88 -13.07
N LYS A 85 10.61 17.23 -13.12
CA LYS A 85 11.21 18.07 -12.07
C LYS A 85 10.61 17.77 -10.70
N VAL A 86 9.27 17.71 -10.61
CA VAL A 86 8.54 17.38 -9.37
C VAL A 86 8.94 16.00 -8.86
N LYS A 87 9.00 15.00 -9.75
CA LYS A 87 9.44 13.64 -9.41
C LYS A 87 10.86 13.60 -8.83
N ARG A 88 11.81 14.32 -9.43
CA ARG A 88 13.20 14.39 -8.95
C ARG A 88 13.28 15.04 -7.57
N ILE A 89 12.56 16.14 -7.35
CA ILE A 89 12.44 16.81 -6.04
C ILE A 89 11.86 15.84 -5.00
N PHE A 90 10.74 15.19 -5.33
CA PHE A 90 10.06 14.25 -4.44
C PHE A 90 10.98 13.11 -4.01
N TYR A 91 11.66 12.45 -4.95
CA TYR A 91 12.62 11.38 -4.63
C TYR A 91 13.83 11.89 -3.85
N TRP A 92 14.36 13.08 -4.17
CA TRP A 92 15.43 13.67 -3.38
C TRP A 92 15.02 13.86 -1.91
N VAL A 93 13.83 14.39 -1.65
CA VAL A 93 13.34 14.57 -0.27
C VAL A 93 13.19 13.22 0.44
N LYS A 94 12.60 12.21 -0.20
CA LYS A 94 12.45 10.85 0.38
C LYS A 94 13.79 10.18 0.70
N ASP A 95 14.81 10.41 -0.13
CA ASP A 95 16.12 9.77 0.01
C ASP A 95 17.03 10.51 1.00
N ASN A 96 16.83 11.82 1.20
CA ASN A 96 17.74 12.67 1.96
C ASN A 96 17.17 13.20 3.27
N ILE A 97 15.85 13.08 3.52
CA ILE A 97 15.22 13.53 4.75
C ILE A 97 14.65 12.35 5.52
N LYS A 98 15.20 12.11 6.72
CA LYS A 98 14.72 11.07 7.61
C LYS A 98 13.41 11.49 8.29
N TYR A 99 12.37 10.68 8.15
CA TYR A 99 11.11 10.91 8.85
C TYR A 99 11.28 10.71 10.36
N ILE A 100 10.95 11.73 11.16
CA ILE A 100 10.88 11.70 12.62
C ILE A 100 9.65 12.52 13.03
N ALA A 101 8.67 11.88 13.64
CA ALA A 101 7.42 12.54 14.05
C ALA A 101 7.65 13.51 15.23
N PHE A 102 7.20 14.76 15.08
CA PHE A 102 7.14 15.76 16.14
C PHE A 102 5.74 16.39 16.20
N GLU A 103 5.03 16.19 17.32
CA GLU A 103 3.60 16.54 17.42
C GLU A 103 3.26 17.34 18.69
N ASN A 104 4.27 17.86 19.41
CA ASN A 104 4.03 18.54 20.68
C ASN A 104 3.44 19.94 20.49
N GLY A 105 2.18 20.14 20.88
CA GLY A 105 1.52 21.44 20.83
C GLY A 105 1.43 21.99 19.40
N TYR A 106 1.86 23.25 19.21
CA TYR A 106 1.86 23.88 17.88
C TYR A 106 2.84 23.22 16.90
N GLU A 107 3.82 22.46 17.38
CA GLU A 107 4.67 21.66 16.51
C GLU A 107 3.88 20.55 15.80
N GLY A 108 2.63 20.25 16.17
CA GLY A 108 1.77 19.37 15.37
C GLY A 108 1.24 20.03 14.09
N PHE A 109 1.20 21.37 14.02
CA PHE A 109 0.54 22.11 12.95
C PHE A 109 1.49 22.98 12.10
N ILE A 110 2.54 23.52 12.73
CA ILE A 110 3.46 24.46 12.09
C ILE A 110 4.68 23.69 11.58
N PRO A 111 4.93 23.62 10.26
CA PRO A 111 6.16 23.05 9.74
C PRO A 111 7.35 23.97 10.08
N ARG A 112 8.53 23.37 10.18
CA ARG A 112 9.80 24.09 10.33
C ARG A 112 10.19 24.72 8.99
N GLU A 113 11.11 25.69 9.07
CA GLU A 113 11.72 26.30 7.89
C GLU A 113 12.38 25.22 7.01
N SER A 114 12.11 25.24 5.70
CA SER A 114 12.66 24.30 4.73
C SER A 114 14.20 24.33 4.72
N ALA A 115 14.81 25.50 4.97
CA ALA A 115 16.26 25.63 5.15
C ALA A 115 16.79 24.81 6.33
N LEU A 116 16.06 24.80 7.46
CA LEU A 116 16.42 24.04 8.65
C LEU A 116 16.26 22.54 8.43
N VAL A 117 15.16 22.11 7.80
CA VAL A 117 14.93 20.71 7.43
C VAL A 117 16.01 20.23 6.45
N TYR A 118 16.34 21.07 5.47
CA TYR A 118 17.42 20.83 4.52
C TYR A 118 18.78 20.69 5.21
N GLU A 119 19.12 21.56 6.17
CA GLU A 119 20.36 21.50 6.93
C GLU A 119 20.45 20.21 7.76
N ARG A 120 19.39 19.89 8.51
CA ARG A 120 19.38 18.81 9.50
C ARG A 120 19.10 17.43 8.94
N LYS A 121 18.52 17.33 7.74
CA LYS A 121 18.19 16.07 7.05
C LYS A 121 17.19 15.19 7.79
N PHE A 122 16.30 15.78 8.59
CA PHE A 122 15.16 15.08 9.19
C PHE A 122 13.98 16.03 9.39
N GLY A 123 12.77 15.46 9.44
CA GLY A 123 11.52 16.19 9.65
C GLY A 123 10.32 15.24 9.71
N ASP A 124 9.14 15.77 10.01
CA ASP A 124 7.88 15.03 9.95
C ASP A 124 7.10 15.33 8.65
N CYS A 125 5.81 14.97 8.60
CA CYS A 125 5.00 15.03 7.38
C CYS A 125 4.92 16.45 6.80
N LYS A 126 4.62 17.42 7.65
CA LYS A 126 4.49 18.83 7.28
C LYS A 126 5.84 19.45 6.90
N ASP A 127 6.93 19.08 7.57
CA ASP A 127 8.29 19.52 7.24
C ASP A 127 8.68 19.07 5.83
N MET A 128 8.45 17.79 5.53
CA MET A 128 8.76 17.21 4.21
C MET A 128 7.87 17.81 3.11
N ALA A 129 6.58 18.04 3.39
CA ALA A 129 5.66 18.71 2.47
C ALA A 129 6.09 20.15 2.16
N ALA A 130 6.43 20.92 3.20
CA ALA A 130 6.90 22.30 3.06
C ALA A 130 8.22 22.37 2.26
N LEU A 131 9.14 21.45 2.52
CA LEU A 131 10.40 21.35 1.77
C LEU A 131 10.16 21.06 0.28
N ILE A 132 9.26 20.11 -0.05
CA ILE A 132 8.89 19.81 -1.44
C ILE A 132 8.32 21.07 -2.13
N CYS A 133 7.41 21.79 -1.47
CA CYS A 133 6.86 23.05 -1.99
C CYS A 133 7.94 24.11 -2.22
N SER A 134 8.87 24.30 -1.26
CA SER A 134 9.97 25.28 -1.41
C SER A 134 10.90 24.93 -2.56
N MET A 135 11.32 23.66 -2.66
CA MET A 135 12.19 23.19 -3.75
C MET A 135 11.52 23.32 -5.12
N ALA A 136 10.22 23.01 -5.20
CA ALA A 136 9.43 23.18 -6.41
C ALA A 136 9.34 24.66 -6.82
N GLY A 137 9.07 25.56 -5.87
CA GLY A 137 9.08 27.01 -6.10
C GLY A 137 10.43 27.52 -6.62
N TYR A 138 11.55 27.08 -6.02
CA TYR A 138 12.89 27.42 -6.53
C TYR A 138 13.19 26.88 -7.94
N ALA A 139 12.54 25.79 -8.33
CA ALA A 139 12.61 25.24 -9.69
C ALA A 139 11.62 25.89 -10.68
N GLY A 140 10.89 26.93 -10.24
CA GLY A 140 9.90 27.66 -11.04
C GLY A 140 8.56 26.95 -11.18
N ILE A 141 8.19 26.09 -10.23
CA ILE A 141 6.97 25.26 -10.26
C ILE A 141 6.02 25.69 -9.14
N ASP A 142 5.15 26.64 -9.46
CA ASP A 142 4.16 27.14 -8.49
C ASP A 142 2.96 26.21 -8.30
N LYS A 143 2.87 25.12 -9.08
CA LYS A 143 1.76 24.16 -9.05
C LYS A 143 1.84 23.15 -7.90
N VAL A 144 2.90 23.17 -7.09
CA VAL A 144 3.07 22.28 -5.93
C VAL A 144 2.61 22.99 -4.66
N LYS A 145 1.54 22.50 -4.04
CA LYS A 145 0.83 23.14 -2.94
C LYS A 145 0.81 22.27 -1.68
N LEU A 146 0.76 22.90 -0.52
CA LEU A 146 0.50 22.22 0.74
C LEU A 146 -0.94 21.69 0.77
N CYS A 147 -1.10 20.51 1.36
CA CYS A 147 -2.37 19.83 1.46
C CYS A 147 -2.53 19.20 2.85
N TRP A 148 -3.65 19.52 3.51
CA TRP A 148 -4.08 18.85 4.74
C TRP A 148 -4.94 17.64 4.36
N ILE A 149 -4.77 16.55 5.11
CA ILE A 149 -5.49 15.31 4.86
C ILE A 149 -5.55 14.43 6.10
N GLY A 150 -6.67 13.76 6.32
CA GLY A 150 -6.81 12.67 7.27
C GLY A 150 -6.40 11.32 6.68
N THR A 151 -5.87 10.41 7.49
CA THR A 151 -5.73 8.99 7.13
C THR A 151 -7.09 8.27 7.20
N ARG A 152 -7.17 7.04 6.67
CA ARG A 152 -8.38 6.20 6.70
C ARG A 152 -8.88 5.82 8.10
N GLU A 153 -8.05 5.99 9.13
CA GLU A 153 -8.50 5.81 10.51
C GLU A 153 -9.57 6.85 10.93
N ILE A 154 -9.69 7.95 10.17
CA ILE A 154 -10.63 9.05 10.40
C ILE A 154 -11.87 8.84 9.51
N PRO A 155 -13.08 8.68 10.06
CA PRO A 155 -14.28 8.41 9.26
C PRO A 155 -14.99 9.67 8.74
N TYR A 156 -14.51 10.87 9.08
CA TYR A 156 -15.20 12.12 8.78
C TYR A 156 -14.67 12.79 7.50
N THR A 157 -15.57 13.49 6.81
CA THR A 157 -15.31 14.49 5.77
C THR A 157 -15.17 15.88 6.36
N TYR A 158 -14.65 16.83 5.59
CA TYR A 158 -14.58 18.24 5.98
C TYR A 158 -15.95 18.86 6.20
N SER A 159 -16.98 18.38 5.49
CA SER A 159 -18.35 18.89 5.60
C SER A 159 -19.07 18.38 6.86
N GLU A 160 -18.73 17.18 7.33
CA GLU A 160 -19.30 16.59 8.54
C GLU A 160 -18.67 17.14 9.82
N LEU A 161 -17.36 17.42 9.80
CA LEU A 161 -16.62 17.90 10.97
C LEU A 161 -15.50 18.87 10.56
N ALA A 162 -15.83 20.14 10.33
CA ALA A 162 -14.86 21.16 9.94
C ALA A 162 -13.95 21.62 11.10
N THR A 163 -13.15 20.71 11.64
CA THR A 163 -12.22 20.94 12.75
C THR A 163 -10.88 20.26 12.46
N PRO A 164 -9.79 20.61 13.18
CA PRO A 164 -8.53 19.92 12.99
C PRO A 164 -8.54 18.42 13.24
N ALA A 165 -9.59 17.86 13.85
CA ALA A 165 -9.70 16.42 14.10
C ALA A 165 -9.89 15.56 12.83
N VAL A 166 -10.19 16.18 11.68
CA VAL A 166 -10.33 15.45 10.41
C VAL A 166 -9.01 15.27 9.66
N ASP A 167 -7.95 15.94 10.11
CA ASP A 167 -6.61 15.85 9.54
C ASP A 167 -5.61 15.41 10.60
N ASN A 168 -4.85 14.36 10.31
CA ASN A 168 -3.71 13.92 11.09
C ASN A 168 -2.42 13.89 10.25
N HIS A 169 -2.47 14.42 9.02
CA HIS A 169 -1.37 14.38 8.07
C HIS A 169 -1.32 15.62 7.18
N MET A 170 -0.13 15.94 6.66
CA MET A 170 0.08 17.04 5.72
C MET A 170 1.08 16.60 4.66
N ILE A 171 0.74 16.82 3.39
CA ILE A 171 1.53 16.41 2.22
C ILE A 171 1.65 17.57 1.24
N ALA A 172 2.46 17.40 0.19
CA ALA A 172 2.41 18.27 -0.97
C ALA A 172 1.53 17.64 -2.07
N VAL A 173 0.91 18.47 -2.91
CA VAL A 173 0.15 18.05 -4.09
C VAL A 173 0.60 18.86 -5.29
N TYR A 174 0.93 18.18 -6.37
CA TYR A 174 1.18 18.80 -7.67
C TYR A 174 -0.11 18.78 -8.50
N ASP A 175 -0.62 19.96 -8.87
CA ASP A 175 -1.80 20.13 -9.71
C ASP A 175 -1.41 20.42 -11.16
N ASP A 176 -1.51 19.43 -12.03
CA ASP A 176 -1.33 19.62 -13.48
C ASP A 176 -2.69 19.67 -14.18
N ASN A 177 -3.26 20.88 -14.27
CA ASN A 177 -4.53 21.13 -14.96
C ASN A 177 -5.68 20.24 -14.44
N ASN A 178 -5.84 20.15 -13.11
CA ASN A 178 -6.77 19.26 -12.39
C ASN A 178 -6.40 17.77 -12.40
N THR A 179 -5.20 17.42 -12.84
CA THR A 179 -4.61 16.09 -12.61
C THR A 179 -3.69 16.18 -11.40
N TYR A 180 -4.11 15.62 -10.27
CA TYR A 180 -3.40 15.74 -9.01
C TYR A 180 -2.43 14.58 -8.80
N THR A 181 -1.17 14.91 -8.50
CA THR A 181 -0.21 13.94 -7.94
C THR A 181 0.00 14.23 -6.46
N PHE A 182 -0.33 13.25 -5.62
CA PHE A 182 -0.15 13.33 -4.16
C PHE A 182 1.29 12.97 -3.80
N LEU A 183 2.03 13.94 -3.26
CA LEU A 183 3.46 13.86 -2.96
C LEU A 183 3.66 13.63 -1.46
N ASP A 184 3.34 12.42 -1.01
CA ASP A 184 3.60 11.98 0.36
C ASP A 184 4.98 11.35 0.48
N ALA A 185 5.92 12.10 1.07
CA ALA A 185 7.31 11.66 1.21
C ALA A 185 7.57 10.88 2.50
N THR A 186 6.56 10.66 3.34
CA THR A 186 6.73 9.99 4.64
C THR A 186 6.92 8.49 4.53
N ASP A 187 6.35 7.86 3.50
CA ASP A 187 6.68 6.48 3.12
C ASP A 187 7.92 6.48 2.22
N ARG A 188 9.04 5.94 2.70
CA ARG A 188 10.30 5.94 1.95
C ARG A 188 10.25 5.15 0.63
N GLU A 189 9.39 4.14 0.52
CA GLU A 189 9.41 3.18 -0.60
C GLU A 189 8.30 3.40 -1.63
N THR A 190 7.23 4.13 -1.29
CA THR A 190 6.17 4.46 -2.27
C THR A 190 6.71 5.30 -3.42
N ARG A 191 6.45 4.86 -4.66
CA ARG A 191 6.92 5.54 -5.88
C ARG A 191 6.10 6.79 -6.21
N TYR A 192 6.67 7.65 -7.06
CA TYR A 192 5.97 8.79 -7.64
C TYR A 192 4.77 8.33 -8.49
N GLY A 193 3.69 9.09 -8.42
CA GLY A 193 2.48 8.87 -9.23
C GLY A 193 1.39 8.02 -8.57
N ILE A 194 1.64 7.46 -7.38
CA ILE A 194 0.59 6.84 -6.55
C ILE A 194 0.58 7.48 -5.15
N PRO A 195 -0.59 7.71 -4.54
CA PRO A 195 -0.69 8.17 -3.15
C PRO A 195 -0.20 7.09 -2.18
N THR A 196 0.15 7.45 -0.94
CA THR A 196 0.41 6.46 0.12
C THR A 196 -0.84 5.64 0.43
N ALA A 197 -0.62 4.41 0.93
CA ALA A 197 -1.70 3.47 1.17
C ALA A 197 -2.80 4.09 2.04
N PHE A 198 -2.45 4.65 3.19
CA PHE A 198 -3.38 5.06 4.25
C PHE A 198 -4.20 6.34 3.99
N ILE A 199 -3.98 7.07 2.89
CA ILE A 199 -4.76 8.28 2.54
C ILE A 199 -5.77 8.06 1.41
N GLN A 200 -5.80 6.88 0.78
CA GLN A 200 -6.71 6.64 -0.35
C GLN A 200 -8.18 6.70 0.08
N GLY A 201 -9.01 7.34 -0.74
CA GLY A 201 -10.43 7.57 -0.47
C GLY A 201 -10.72 8.73 0.47
N LYS A 202 -9.69 9.41 0.99
CA LYS A 202 -9.85 10.56 1.89
C LYS A 202 -9.94 11.86 1.10
N GLU A 203 -10.55 12.87 1.72
CA GLU A 203 -10.58 14.23 1.20
C GLU A 203 -9.23 14.91 1.47
N ALA A 204 -8.70 15.57 0.46
CA ALA A 204 -7.47 16.33 0.47
C ALA A 204 -7.80 17.82 0.33
N LEU A 205 -7.50 18.62 1.35
CA LEU A 205 -7.71 20.08 1.34
C LEU A 205 -6.44 20.79 0.87
N ILE A 206 -6.42 21.17 -0.40
CA ILE A 206 -5.29 21.80 -1.09
C ILE A 206 -5.33 23.31 -0.90
N GLY A 207 -4.24 23.90 -0.43
CA GLY A 207 -4.12 25.35 -0.24
C GLY A 207 -3.82 26.11 -1.54
N LEU A 208 -4.67 27.07 -1.90
CA LEU A 208 -4.59 27.90 -3.11
C LEU A 208 -4.57 29.39 -2.77
N GLY A 209 -3.60 29.82 -1.96
CA GLY A 209 -3.53 31.20 -1.48
C GLY A 209 -4.64 31.45 -0.46
N ASP A 210 -5.56 32.39 -0.72
CA ASP A 210 -6.67 32.69 0.19
C ASP A 210 -7.86 31.73 0.02
N GLN A 211 -7.81 30.86 -0.99
CA GLN A 211 -8.81 29.86 -1.31
C GLN A 211 -8.26 28.46 -1.08
N TYR A 212 -9.15 27.48 -1.02
CA TYR A 212 -8.78 26.07 -0.97
C TYR A 212 -9.55 25.28 -2.02
N LYS A 213 -9.11 24.05 -2.24
CA LYS A 213 -9.85 23.07 -3.04
C LYS A 213 -9.85 21.73 -2.32
N ILE A 214 -11.02 21.11 -2.22
CA ILE A 214 -11.14 19.72 -1.76
C ILE A 214 -11.18 18.80 -2.97
N VAL A 215 -10.36 17.77 -2.94
CA VAL A 215 -10.38 16.67 -3.91
C VAL A 215 -10.33 15.33 -3.17
N THR A 216 -10.90 14.27 -3.74
CA THR A 216 -10.79 12.93 -3.17
C THR A 216 -9.51 12.26 -3.68
N VAL A 217 -8.72 11.69 -2.77
CA VAL A 217 -7.56 10.86 -3.15
C VAL A 217 -8.07 9.59 -3.84
N PRO A 218 -7.62 9.30 -5.07
CA PRO A 218 -8.08 8.10 -5.77
C PRO A 218 -7.59 6.84 -5.07
N THR A 219 -8.42 5.78 -5.12
CA THR A 219 -7.96 4.44 -4.80
C THR A 219 -7.11 3.90 -5.95
N VAL A 220 -5.92 3.42 -5.63
CA VAL A 220 -5.02 2.78 -6.59
C VAL A 220 -5.59 1.43 -6.98
N LEU A 221 -5.72 1.20 -8.29
CA LEU A 221 -6.30 -0.02 -8.82
C LEU A 221 -5.38 -1.24 -8.55
N PRO A 222 -5.95 -2.46 -8.46
CA PRO A 222 -5.18 -3.69 -8.24
C PRO A 222 -4.02 -3.88 -9.22
N ASP A 223 -4.21 -3.48 -10.48
CA ASP A 223 -3.23 -3.69 -11.55
C ASP A 223 -1.98 -2.80 -11.44
N GLU A 224 -2.01 -1.78 -10.58
CA GLU A 224 -0.85 -0.96 -10.22
C GLU A 224 -0.08 -1.55 -9.02
N ASN A 225 -0.67 -2.52 -8.30
CA ASN A 225 -0.18 -3.14 -7.07
C ASN A 225 -0.11 -4.67 -7.26
N THR A 226 0.81 -5.13 -8.10
CA THR A 226 0.83 -6.54 -8.50
C THR A 226 1.91 -7.35 -7.80
N GLY A 227 1.56 -8.57 -7.37
CA GLY A 227 2.50 -9.68 -7.16
C GLY A 227 2.50 -10.58 -8.38
N ARG A 228 3.57 -10.59 -9.16
CA ARG A 228 3.68 -11.44 -10.36
C ARG A 228 4.72 -12.52 -10.14
N GLN A 229 4.35 -13.76 -10.43
CA GLN A 229 5.24 -14.87 -10.19
C GLN A 229 5.17 -15.89 -11.32
N LYS A 230 6.33 -16.41 -11.73
CA LYS A 230 6.42 -17.55 -12.64
C LYS A 230 7.33 -18.59 -12.02
N ILE A 231 6.89 -19.84 -11.99
CA ILE A 231 7.58 -20.95 -11.36
C ILE A 231 7.63 -22.10 -12.34
N GLU A 232 8.83 -22.59 -12.64
CA GLU A 232 9.03 -23.86 -13.34
C GLU A 232 9.33 -24.95 -12.30
N LEU A 233 8.67 -26.09 -12.44
CA LEU A 233 8.70 -27.21 -11.52
C LEU A 233 9.13 -28.49 -12.24
N LYS A 234 9.94 -29.29 -11.55
CA LYS A 234 10.36 -30.63 -11.95
C LYS A 234 10.03 -31.61 -10.83
N LEU A 235 9.45 -32.74 -11.20
CA LEU A 235 9.11 -33.82 -10.30
C LEU A 235 10.09 -34.98 -10.49
N ASP A 236 10.71 -35.44 -9.40
CA ASP A 236 11.56 -36.63 -9.36
C ASP A 236 11.10 -37.52 -8.20
N GLY A 237 10.38 -38.60 -8.53
CA GLY A 237 9.64 -39.40 -7.55
C GLY A 237 8.61 -38.55 -6.81
N GLU A 238 8.80 -38.40 -5.49
CA GLU A 238 7.95 -37.58 -4.61
C GLU A 238 8.51 -36.18 -4.32
N LYS A 239 9.75 -35.91 -4.77
CA LYS A 239 10.44 -34.63 -4.57
C LYS A 239 10.12 -33.67 -5.70
N LEU A 240 9.76 -32.44 -5.34
CA LEU A 240 9.63 -31.33 -6.28
C LEU A 240 10.87 -30.44 -6.19
N SER A 241 11.36 -29.99 -7.34
CA SER A 241 12.37 -28.94 -7.43
C SER A 241 11.88 -27.86 -8.37
N GLY A 242 12.33 -26.62 -8.18
CA GLY A 242 11.87 -25.53 -9.03
C GLY A 242 12.79 -24.33 -9.08
N SER A 243 12.57 -23.54 -10.11
CA SER A 243 13.11 -22.20 -10.26
C SER A 243 11.95 -21.23 -10.45
N GLY A 244 12.05 -20.03 -9.87
CA GLY A 244 11.00 -19.04 -9.98
C GLY A 244 11.53 -17.62 -10.05
N SER A 245 10.66 -16.73 -10.50
CA SER A 245 10.86 -15.28 -10.49
C SER A 245 9.63 -14.65 -9.89
N LEU A 246 9.81 -13.85 -8.83
CA LEU A 246 8.76 -13.15 -8.09
C LEU A 246 9.01 -11.65 -8.18
N GLY A 247 8.05 -10.91 -8.71
CA GLY A 247 8.09 -9.46 -8.88
C GLY A 247 6.96 -8.77 -8.14
N TYR A 248 7.29 -7.73 -7.37
CA TYR A 248 6.30 -6.86 -6.73
C TYR A 248 6.35 -5.43 -7.26
N SER A 249 5.18 -4.86 -7.52
CA SER A 249 4.94 -3.47 -7.93
C SER A 249 4.04 -2.76 -6.93
N GLY A 250 4.01 -1.42 -6.98
CA GLY A 250 3.11 -0.61 -6.14
C GLY A 250 3.36 -0.83 -4.65
N PHE A 251 2.30 -0.91 -3.85
CA PHE A 251 2.44 -1.06 -2.40
C PHE A 251 3.03 -2.40 -1.95
N GLY A 252 2.86 -3.48 -2.72
CA GLY A 252 3.51 -4.76 -2.43
C GLY A 252 5.03 -4.62 -2.41
N ARG A 253 5.60 -3.87 -3.37
CA ARG A 253 7.03 -3.51 -3.39
C ARG A 253 7.41 -2.75 -2.13
N SER A 254 6.66 -1.68 -1.83
CA SER A 254 6.99 -0.76 -0.74
C SER A 254 6.93 -1.44 0.61
N HIS A 255 5.88 -2.24 0.85
CA HIS A 255 5.69 -3.01 2.06
C HIS A 255 6.83 -4.01 2.30
N ILE A 256 7.19 -4.78 1.27
CA ILE A 256 8.24 -5.80 1.37
C ILE A 256 9.62 -5.16 1.62
N LEU A 257 9.98 -4.12 0.87
CA LEU A 257 11.27 -3.46 1.05
C LEU A 257 11.39 -2.73 2.39
N MET A 258 10.28 -2.16 2.89
CA MET A 258 10.24 -1.59 4.23
C MET A 258 10.46 -2.65 5.32
N GLN A 259 9.89 -3.85 5.17
CA GLN A 259 10.08 -4.96 6.11
C GLN A 259 11.49 -5.56 6.07
N ILE A 260 12.05 -5.73 4.87
CA ILE A 260 13.41 -6.25 4.71
C ILE A 260 14.43 -5.21 5.21
N GLY A 261 14.20 -3.94 4.90
CA GLY A 261 15.07 -2.83 5.26
C GLY A 261 16.53 -3.10 4.91
N ASP A 262 17.42 -2.76 5.85
CA ASP A 262 18.87 -2.94 5.71
C ASP A 262 19.36 -4.32 6.17
N ALA A 263 18.47 -5.32 6.30
CA ALA A 263 18.86 -6.67 6.70
C ALA A 263 19.91 -7.26 5.75
N LYS A 264 20.90 -7.98 6.30
CA LYS A 264 22.01 -8.60 5.57
C LYS A 264 22.19 -10.07 5.93
N SER A 265 22.94 -10.78 5.10
CA SER A 265 23.42 -12.15 5.35
C SER A 265 22.28 -13.10 5.76
N LYS A 266 22.42 -13.82 6.89
CA LYS A 266 21.45 -14.81 7.36
C LYS A 266 20.06 -14.22 7.59
N THR A 267 19.95 -13.04 8.20
CA THR A 267 18.65 -12.39 8.43
C THR A 267 17.94 -12.09 7.11
N ARG A 268 18.68 -11.59 6.11
CA ARG A 268 18.15 -11.34 4.77
C ARG A 268 17.70 -12.64 4.11
N PHE A 269 18.50 -13.69 4.20
CA PHE A 269 18.15 -15.01 3.66
C PHE A 269 16.84 -15.54 4.27
N GLU A 270 16.67 -15.49 5.60
CA GLU A 270 15.44 -15.97 6.25
C GLU A 270 14.20 -15.12 5.89
N MET A 271 14.35 -13.80 5.75
CA MET A 271 13.27 -12.92 5.29
C MET A 271 12.85 -13.26 3.86
N ILE A 272 13.81 -13.44 2.95
CA ILE A 272 13.54 -13.84 1.57
C ILE A 272 12.95 -15.26 1.52
N LYS A 273 13.46 -16.21 2.31
CA LYS A 273 12.88 -17.54 2.43
C LYS A 273 11.43 -17.49 2.90
N SER A 274 11.11 -16.64 3.88
CA SER A 274 9.73 -16.45 4.37
C SER A 274 8.83 -15.86 3.28
N LEU A 275 9.33 -14.90 2.49
CA LEU A 275 8.61 -14.32 1.35
C LEU A 275 8.33 -15.36 0.25
N LEU A 276 9.26 -16.30 0.07
CA LEU A 276 9.24 -17.28 -1.01
C LEU A 276 8.59 -18.61 -0.66
N LEU A 277 8.14 -18.86 0.59
CA LEU A 277 7.55 -20.14 0.99
C LEU A 277 6.53 -20.67 -0.03
N LYS A 278 6.58 -21.98 -0.32
CA LYS A 278 5.67 -22.64 -1.27
C LYS A 278 5.20 -23.98 -0.73
N GLY A 279 3.94 -24.29 -0.94
CA GLY A 279 3.38 -25.64 -0.76
C GLY A 279 3.34 -26.07 0.70
N SER A 280 4.44 -26.69 1.19
CA SER A 280 4.50 -27.32 2.52
C SER A 280 5.62 -26.77 3.40
N ASN A 281 5.65 -27.21 4.65
CA ASN A 281 6.72 -26.87 5.62
C ASN A 281 8.07 -27.50 5.30
N LYS A 282 8.19 -28.28 4.21
CA LYS A 282 9.44 -28.85 3.70
C LYS A 282 10.16 -27.92 2.72
N PHE A 283 9.61 -26.72 2.45
CA PHE A 283 10.20 -25.78 1.51
C PHE A 283 11.63 -25.40 1.92
N ASN A 284 12.56 -25.63 1.01
CA ASN A 284 13.95 -25.29 1.18
C ASN A 284 14.41 -24.36 0.05
N LEU A 285 14.70 -23.10 0.41
CA LEU A 285 15.30 -22.14 -0.49
C LEU A 285 16.78 -22.53 -0.68
N LEU A 286 17.21 -22.72 -1.93
CA LEU A 286 18.58 -23.08 -2.26
C LEU A 286 19.43 -21.85 -2.54
N ASP A 287 18.94 -20.97 -3.41
CA ASP A 287 19.61 -19.73 -3.80
C ASP A 287 18.60 -18.68 -4.24
N PHE A 288 18.97 -17.39 -4.14
CA PHE A 288 18.17 -16.28 -4.65
C PHE A 288 19.02 -15.11 -5.12
N LYS A 289 18.44 -14.31 -6.03
CA LYS A 289 19.01 -13.06 -6.52
C LYS A 289 17.95 -11.98 -6.54
N GLU A 290 18.26 -10.85 -5.91
CA GLU A 290 17.40 -9.66 -5.90
C GLU A 290 17.84 -8.64 -6.95
N THR A 291 16.88 -7.96 -7.56
CA THR A 291 17.13 -6.79 -8.41
C THR A 291 16.13 -5.66 -8.14
N ASN A 292 16.47 -4.43 -8.55
CA ASN A 292 15.65 -3.21 -8.39
C ASN A 292 15.31 -2.78 -6.96
N LEU A 293 16.22 -3.03 -6.01
CA LEU A 293 16.09 -2.62 -4.60
C LEU A 293 15.88 -1.11 -4.43
N SER A 294 16.63 -0.29 -5.16
CA SER A 294 16.60 1.19 -5.03
C SER A 294 15.74 1.89 -6.08
N ASN A 295 15.46 1.25 -7.23
CA ASN A 295 14.68 1.88 -8.29
C ASN A 295 13.18 1.68 -8.03
N ARG A 296 12.54 2.71 -7.47
CA ARG A 296 11.10 2.72 -7.10
C ARG A 296 10.16 2.62 -8.30
N ASP A 297 10.64 2.95 -9.50
CA ASP A 297 9.84 2.88 -10.72
C ASP A 297 9.87 1.50 -11.38
N GLN A 298 10.70 0.58 -10.85
CA GLN A 298 10.79 -0.78 -11.34
C GLN A 298 10.27 -1.76 -10.29
N PRO A 299 9.68 -2.90 -10.71
CA PRO A 299 9.29 -3.94 -9.79
C PRO A 299 10.50 -4.46 -9.02
N TYR A 300 10.35 -4.67 -7.71
CA TYR A 300 11.32 -5.44 -6.93
C TYR A 300 11.21 -6.90 -7.34
N GLN A 301 12.33 -7.49 -7.73
CA GLN A 301 12.37 -8.83 -8.32
C GLN A 301 13.26 -9.75 -7.49
N VAL A 302 12.80 -10.99 -7.29
CA VAL A 302 13.53 -12.07 -6.64
C VAL A 302 13.50 -13.30 -7.54
N ASP A 303 14.62 -13.61 -8.16
CA ASP A 303 14.82 -14.89 -8.85
C ASP A 303 15.35 -15.91 -7.84
N TYR A 304 14.85 -17.15 -7.86
CA TYR A 304 15.19 -18.13 -6.84
C TYR A 304 15.13 -19.57 -7.34
N THR A 305 15.82 -20.45 -6.60
CA THR A 305 15.73 -21.90 -6.77
C THR A 305 15.41 -22.56 -5.44
N PHE A 306 14.66 -23.65 -5.49
CA PHE A 306 14.20 -24.33 -4.28
C PHE A 306 13.99 -25.83 -4.51
N ASP A 307 13.90 -26.55 -3.40
CA ASP A 307 13.42 -27.92 -3.37
C ASP A 307 12.35 -28.12 -2.28
N LEU A 308 11.53 -29.14 -2.48
CA LEU A 308 10.39 -29.48 -1.66
C LEU A 308 10.27 -31.00 -1.58
N ASP A 309 10.84 -31.57 -0.52
CA ASP A 309 10.80 -33.01 -0.29
C ASP A 309 9.40 -33.51 0.08
N ASN A 310 9.07 -34.72 -0.38
CA ASN A 310 7.81 -35.43 -0.07
C ASN A 310 6.56 -34.58 -0.33
N TYR A 311 6.53 -33.86 -1.45
CA TYR A 311 5.41 -33.01 -1.82
C TYR A 311 4.35 -33.75 -2.61
N ALA A 312 4.78 -34.58 -3.56
CA ALA A 312 3.90 -35.46 -4.29
C ALA A 312 3.73 -36.78 -3.52
N VAL A 313 2.58 -37.43 -3.72
CA VAL A 313 2.27 -38.73 -3.12
C VAL A 313 2.19 -39.76 -4.23
N LYS A 314 3.01 -40.81 -4.18
CA LYS A 314 2.95 -41.90 -5.16
C LYS A 314 2.18 -43.10 -4.60
N VAL A 315 1.21 -43.59 -5.36
CA VAL A 315 0.44 -44.81 -5.05
C VAL A 315 0.39 -45.68 -6.31
N ASP A 316 1.03 -46.84 -6.27
CA ASP A 316 1.23 -47.71 -7.43
C ASP A 316 1.88 -46.96 -8.62
N LYS A 317 1.11 -46.80 -9.71
CA LYS A 317 1.53 -46.08 -10.93
C LYS A 317 1.09 -44.61 -10.95
N ASP A 318 0.26 -44.19 -9.99
CA ASP A 318 -0.30 -42.85 -9.95
C ASP A 318 0.51 -41.95 -9.01
N THR A 319 0.73 -40.70 -9.42
CA THR A 319 1.33 -39.65 -8.59
C THR A 319 0.36 -38.49 -8.45
N TYR A 320 0.09 -38.10 -7.21
CA TYR A 320 -0.84 -37.05 -6.83
C TYR A 320 -0.07 -35.82 -6.35
N LEU A 321 -0.44 -34.63 -6.85
CA LEU A 321 0.08 -33.36 -6.31
C LEU A 321 -0.89 -32.20 -6.53
N ALA A 322 -0.86 -31.21 -5.63
CA ALA A 322 -1.54 -29.94 -5.80
C ALA A 322 -0.60 -28.93 -6.47
N LEU A 323 -1.00 -28.36 -7.61
CA LEU A 323 -0.16 -27.41 -8.36
C LEU A 323 -0.24 -25.98 -7.81
N VAL A 324 -1.31 -25.65 -7.09
CA VAL A 324 -1.44 -24.38 -6.37
C VAL A 324 -0.57 -24.45 -5.11
N MET A 325 0.56 -23.73 -5.13
CA MET A 325 1.51 -23.72 -4.00
C MET A 325 1.42 -22.46 -3.14
N ASP A 326 0.81 -21.40 -3.67
CA ASP A 326 0.53 -20.12 -3.02
C ASP A 326 -0.98 -19.98 -2.89
N LYS A 327 -1.45 -19.56 -1.72
CA LYS A 327 -2.88 -19.53 -1.42
C LYS A 327 -3.31 -18.16 -0.88
N PRO A 328 -3.31 -17.10 -1.72
CA PRO A 328 -3.75 -15.78 -1.30
C PRO A 328 -5.15 -15.82 -0.70
N PHE A 329 -5.37 -15.06 0.37
CA PHE A 329 -6.63 -14.93 1.11
C PHE A 329 -7.17 -16.20 1.79
N GLU A 330 -6.51 -17.36 1.69
CA GLU A 330 -6.99 -18.64 2.25
C GLU A 330 -7.33 -18.56 3.75
N LYS A 331 -6.51 -17.81 4.50
CA LYS A 331 -6.62 -17.65 5.96
C LYS A 331 -7.49 -16.48 6.39
N MET A 332 -8.15 -15.79 5.46
CA MET A 332 -8.97 -14.60 5.74
C MET A 332 -10.46 -14.94 5.93
N GLN A 333 -10.77 -16.08 6.54
CA GLN A 333 -12.13 -16.38 6.98
C GLN A 333 -12.52 -15.40 8.09
N LEU A 334 -13.70 -14.78 7.98
CA LEU A 334 -14.23 -13.89 9.02
C LEU A 334 -15.08 -14.68 10.02
N GLU A 335 -14.91 -14.36 11.30
CA GLU A 335 -15.68 -14.91 12.40
C GLU A 335 -17.17 -14.54 12.28
N ALA A 336 -18.05 -15.45 12.69
CA ALA A 336 -19.50 -15.28 12.56
C ALA A 336 -20.06 -14.14 13.43
N ASP A 337 -19.38 -13.83 14.53
CA ASP A 337 -19.76 -12.79 15.49
C ASP A 337 -19.00 -11.46 15.25
N ARG A 338 -18.33 -11.31 14.10
CA ARG A 338 -17.64 -10.08 13.74
C ARG A 338 -18.63 -8.95 13.49
N THR A 339 -18.37 -7.77 14.07
CA THR A 339 -19.22 -6.58 13.87
C THR A 339 -18.47 -5.40 13.24
N SER A 340 -17.16 -5.31 13.44
CA SER A 340 -16.35 -4.21 12.92
C SER A 340 -16.01 -4.47 11.45
N PRO A 341 -16.00 -3.43 10.59
CA PRO A 341 -15.53 -3.56 9.21
C PRO A 341 -14.13 -4.19 9.12
N VAL A 342 -13.77 -4.70 7.95
CA VAL A 342 -12.41 -5.15 7.62
C VAL A 342 -11.78 -4.10 6.71
N GLU A 343 -10.63 -3.57 7.08
CA GLU A 343 -9.82 -2.70 6.23
C GLU A 343 -8.63 -3.47 5.65
N PHE A 344 -8.47 -3.40 4.34
CA PHE A 344 -7.27 -3.79 3.62
C PHE A 344 -6.42 -2.55 3.35
N ASP A 345 -5.11 -2.65 3.58
CA ASP A 345 -4.18 -1.52 3.40
C ASP A 345 -4.20 -0.98 1.97
N TYR A 346 -4.34 -1.86 0.98
CA TYR A 346 -4.40 -1.55 -0.44
C TYR A 346 -5.08 -2.66 -1.24
N LEU A 347 -5.58 -2.30 -2.43
CA LEU A 347 -6.02 -3.27 -3.42
C LEU A 347 -4.81 -3.90 -4.10
N THR A 348 -4.85 -5.21 -4.35
CA THR A 348 -3.74 -5.98 -4.92
C THR A 348 -4.22 -6.95 -6.00
N ALA A 349 -3.33 -7.27 -6.95
CA ALA A 349 -3.52 -8.32 -7.94
C ALA A 349 -2.35 -9.32 -7.93
N ASP A 350 -2.65 -10.58 -7.66
CA ASP A 350 -1.70 -11.69 -7.78
C ASP A 350 -1.85 -12.34 -9.16
N ASP A 351 -0.75 -12.51 -9.90
CA ASP A 351 -0.67 -13.23 -11.19
C ASP A 351 0.45 -14.26 -11.10
N ILE A 352 0.08 -15.51 -10.82
CA ILE A 352 1.00 -16.60 -10.52
C ILE A 352 0.87 -17.68 -11.59
N THR A 353 2.00 -18.04 -12.21
CA THR A 353 2.06 -19.12 -13.19
C THR A 353 2.95 -20.25 -12.69
N TYR A 354 2.43 -21.47 -12.69
CA TYR A 354 3.17 -22.70 -12.42
C TYR A 354 3.29 -23.52 -13.71
N ASP A 355 4.50 -23.90 -14.07
CA ASP A 355 4.83 -24.76 -15.20
C ASP A 355 5.47 -26.05 -14.67
N LEU A 356 4.72 -27.15 -14.60
CA LEU A 356 5.22 -28.47 -14.20
C LEU A 356 5.67 -29.26 -15.42
N LEU A 357 6.97 -29.52 -15.53
CA LEU A 357 7.53 -30.40 -16.55
C LEU A 357 7.16 -31.86 -16.26
N LEU A 358 6.60 -32.55 -17.25
CA LEU A 358 6.19 -33.94 -17.10
C LEU A 358 7.41 -34.88 -17.10
N PRO A 359 7.53 -35.79 -16.10
CA PRO A 359 8.55 -36.83 -16.13
C PRO A 359 8.41 -37.73 -17.36
N LYS A 360 9.53 -38.23 -17.89
CA LYS A 360 9.52 -39.15 -19.03
C LYS A 360 8.69 -40.39 -18.70
N GLY A 361 7.86 -40.82 -19.67
CA GLY A 361 7.02 -42.01 -19.50
C GLY A 361 5.76 -41.80 -18.65
N THR A 362 5.42 -40.56 -18.31
CA THR A 362 4.16 -40.24 -17.61
C THR A 362 3.11 -39.66 -18.55
N THR A 363 1.84 -39.73 -18.16
CA THR A 363 0.70 -39.06 -18.81
C THR A 363 -0.22 -38.43 -17.77
N VAL A 364 -1.00 -37.43 -18.19
CA VAL A 364 -1.98 -36.78 -17.31
C VAL A 364 -3.24 -37.65 -17.25
N LYS A 365 -3.50 -38.25 -16.08
CA LYS A 365 -4.69 -39.06 -15.83
C LYS A 365 -5.88 -38.20 -15.43
N SER A 366 -5.63 -37.17 -14.63
CA SER A 366 -6.64 -36.19 -14.19
C SER A 366 -6.01 -34.81 -14.05
N LEU A 367 -6.76 -33.79 -14.48
CA LEU A 367 -6.40 -32.38 -14.34
C LEU A 367 -7.58 -31.65 -13.68
N PRO A 368 -7.34 -30.78 -12.68
CA PRO A 368 -8.40 -29.95 -12.10
C PRO A 368 -9.12 -29.11 -13.16
N LYS A 369 -10.39 -28.81 -12.90
CA LYS A 369 -11.19 -27.95 -13.78
C LYS A 369 -10.77 -26.50 -13.64
N ASN A 370 -10.90 -25.74 -14.73
CA ASN A 370 -10.73 -24.29 -14.66
C ASN A 370 -11.78 -23.66 -13.76
N PHE A 371 -11.35 -22.68 -12.98
CA PHE A 371 -12.19 -21.96 -12.03
C PHE A 371 -12.28 -20.48 -12.39
N ARG A 372 -13.46 -19.91 -12.14
CA ARG A 372 -13.75 -18.48 -12.28
C ARG A 372 -14.62 -18.01 -11.14
N LEU A 373 -14.28 -16.86 -10.58
CA LEU A 373 -15.07 -16.11 -9.63
C LEU A 373 -14.98 -14.64 -10.02
N ASP A 374 -16.13 -14.00 -10.11
CA ASP A 374 -16.21 -12.56 -10.37
C ASP A 374 -17.37 -11.99 -9.55
N ASN A 375 -17.03 -11.14 -8.59
CA ASN A 375 -17.99 -10.39 -7.78
C ASN A 375 -17.45 -9.01 -7.42
N ASP A 376 -18.23 -8.26 -6.65
CA ASP A 376 -17.92 -6.91 -6.19
C ASP A 376 -16.73 -6.84 -5.21
N LEU A 377 -16.40 -7.94 -4.54
CA LEU A 377 -15.31 -8.02 -3.57
C LEU A 377 -14.00 -8.52 -4.20
N MET A 378 -14.08 -9.43 -5.17
CA MET A 378 -12.93 -10.14 -5.72
C MET A 378 -13.20 -10.67 -7.13
N GLN A 379 -12.12 -10.72 -7.93
CA GLN A 379 -12.04 -11.52 -9.15
C GLN A 379 -10.97 -12.59 -8.96
N ALA A 380 -11.25 -13.83 -9.36
CA ALA A 380 -10.28 -14.91 -9.34
C ALA A 380 -10.45 -15.85 -10.54
N SER A 381 -9.32 -16.37 -11.05
CA SER A 381 -9.29 -17.39 -12.09
C SER A 381 -8.14 -18.35 -11.86
N LEU A 382 -8.41 -19.65 -11.97
CA LEU A 382 -7.38 -20.69 -12.09
C LEU A 382 -7.56 -21.38 -13.43
N ASP A 383 -6.54 -21.29 -14.28
CA ASP A 383 -6.52 -21.80 -15.65
C ASP A 383 -5.49 -22.90 -15.82
N TYR A 384 -5.96 -24.13 -15.92
CA TYR A 384 -5.14 -25.29 -16.18
C TYR A 384 -5.07 -25.57 -17.69
N SER A 385 -3.89 -25.98 -18.14
CA SER A 385 -3.65 -26.49 -19.49
C SER A 385 -2.59 -27.58 -19.42
N ALA A 386 -2.62 -28.51 -20.37
CA ALA A 386 -1.65 -29.60 -20.46
C ALA A 386 -1.22 -29.82 -21.90
N THR A 387 0.06 -30.11 -22.09
CA THR A 387 0.66 -30.58 -23.34
C THR A 387 1.33 -31.93 -23.10
N ALA A 388 1.97 -32.49 -24.13
CA ALA A 388 2.79 -33.70 -23.96
C ALA A 388 4.04 -33.48 -23.09
N GLU A 389 4.46 -32.23 -22.88
CA GLU A 389 5.71 -31.87 -22.20
C GLU A 389 5.49 -31.29 -20.81
N LYS A 390 4.38 -30.56 -20.59
CA LYS A 390 4.14 -29.85 -19.33
C LYS A 390 2.65 -29.68 -18.99
N ILE A 391 2.38 -29.46 -17.71
CA ILE A 391 1.12 -28.91 -17.20
C ILE A 391 1.38 -27.46 -16.78
N SER A 392 0.49 -26.56 -17.15
CA SER A 392 0.59 -25.15 -16.78
C SER A 392 -0.69 -24.71 -16.05
N LEU A 393 -0.52 -24.01 -14.93
CA LEU A 393 -1.58 -23.32 -14.21
C LEU A 393 -1.27 -21.83 -14.18
N ARG A 394 -2.20 -20.99 -14.66
CA ARG A 394 -2.18 -19.55 -14.39
C ARG A 394 -3.29 -19.20 -13.40
N MET A 395 -2.90 -18.59 -12.29
CA MET A 395 -3.80 -18.09 -11.24
C MET A 395 -3.77 -16.57 -11.23
N ILE A 396 -4.92 -15.92 -11.37
CA ILE A 396 -5.07 -14.47 -11.21
C ILE A 396 -6.08 -14.22 -10.11
N ILE A 397 -5.74 -13.39 -9.12
CA ILE A 397 -6.65 -12.97 -8.05
C ILE A 397 -6.53 -11.46 -7.87
N LYS A 398 -7.66 -10.75 -7.91
CA LYS A 398 -7.73 -9.29 -7.70
C LYS A 398 -8.70 -8.97 -6.57
N LEU A 399 -8.21 -8.31 -5.53
CA LEU A 399 -9.05 -7.73 -4.49
C LEU A 399 -9.67 -6.42 -5.03
N ARG A 400 -10.99 -6.26 -4.94
CA ARG A 400 -11.71 -5.12 -5.54
C ARG A 400 -12.25 -4.11 -4.53
N LYS A 401 -12.17 -4.41 -3.22
CA LYS A 401 -12.74 -3.56 -2.17
C LYS A 401 -11.75 -3.38 -1.02
N LEU A 402 -11.48 -2.12 -0.66
CA LEU A 402 -10.58 -1.76 0.45
C LEU A 402 -11.23 -2.00 1.82
N MET A 403 -12.55 -1.83 1.91
CA MET A 403 -13.28 -1.94 3.17
C MET A 403 -14.48 -2.87 3.02
N LEU A 404 -14.51 -3.94 3.82
CA LEU A 404 -15.66 -4.83 3.93
C LEU A 404 -16.50 -4.39 5.11
N PHE A 405 -17.76 -4.07 4.88
CA PHE A 405 -18.73 -3.78 5.92
C PHE A 405 -19.49 -5.06 6.31
N PRO A 406 -20.23 -5.08 7.43
CA PRO A 406 -20.96 -6.27 7.87
C PRO A 406 -21.85 -6.93 6.80
N GLN A 407 -22.45 -6.13 5.90
CA GLN A 407 -23.23 -6.67 4.78
C GLN A 407 -22.41 -7.52 3.78
N ASP A 408 -21.09 -7.32 3.71
CA ASP A 408 -20.19 -8.02 2.79
C ASP A 408 -19.71 -9.37 3.35
N PHE A 409 -19.76 -9.58 4.67
CA PHE A 409 -19.06 -10.69 5.34
C PHE A 409 -19.52 -12.07 4.86
N LYS A 410 -20.83 -12.23 4.63
CA LYS A 410 -21.38 -13.48 4.09
C LYS A 410 -20.80 -13.77 2.71
N ARG A 411 -20.75 -12.78 1.83
CA ARG A 411 -20.24 -12.90 0.46
C ARG A 411 -18.73 -13.14 0.45
N TRP A 412 -18.00 -12.47 1.34
CA TRP A 412 -16.57 -12.67 1.54
C TRP A 412 -16.25 -14.11 1.98
N ASN A 413 -16.91 -14.61 3.02
CA ASN A 413 -16.69 -15.97 3.51
C ASN A 413 -17.02 -17.04 2.47
N GLN A 414 -18.07 -16.84 1.67
CA GLN A 414 -18.38 -17.69 0.51
C GLN A 414 -17.26 -17.65 -0.54
N THR A 415 -16.74 -16.46 -0.84
CA THR A 415 -15.62 -16.26 -1.78
C THR A 415 -14.37 -17.01 -1.32
N VAL A 416 -13.98 -16.86 -0.04
CA VAL A 416 -12.82 -17.54 0.55
C VAL A 416 -13.02 -19.06 0.63
N ALA A 417 -14.25 -19.55 0.85
CA ALA A 417 -14.57 -20.98 0.76
C ALA A 417 -14.35 -21.52 -0.66
N CYS A 418 -14.88 -20.85 -1.69
CA CYS A 418 -14.66 -21.26 -3.09
C CYS A 418 -13.17 -21.28 -3.46
N LEU A 419 -12.38 -20.29 -3.01
CA LEU A 419 -10.93 -20.29 -3.23
C LEU A 419 -10.26 -21.52 -2.59
N ARG A 420 -10.56 -21.81 -1.31
CA ARG A 420 -10.01 -22.96 -0.57
C ARG A 420 -10.27 -24.29 -1.26
N GLU A 421 -11.49 -24.51 -1.72
CA GLU A 421 -11.87 -25.72 -2.45
C GLU A 421 -10.95 -25.89 -3.69
N ASN A 422 -10.80 -24.84 -4.50
CA ASN A 422 -10.01 -24.90 -5.72
C ASN A 422 -8.49 -24.93 -5.49
N TYR A 423 -7.99 -24.35 -4.39
CA TYR A 423 -6.58 -24.46 -4.00
C TYR A 423 -6.19 -25.88 -3.56
N SER A 424 -7.17 -26.70 -3.15
CA SER A 424 -6.94 -28.06 -2.63
C SER A 424 -7.01 -29.14 -3.71
N GLU A 425 -7.42 -28.80 -4.93
CA GLU A 425 -7.54 -29.72 -6.05
C GLU A 425 -6.17 -30.32 -6.44
N THR A 426 -6.16 -31.64 -6.62
CA THR A 426 -4.96 -32.40 -6.99
C THR A 426 -5.01 -32.85 -8.44
N LEU A 427 -3.91 -32.71 -9.16
CA LEU A 427 -3.72 -33.39 -10.44
C LEU A 427 -3.18 -34.81 -10.22
N ILE A 428 -3.43 -35.68 -11.19
CA ILE A 428 -2.98 -37.09 -11.17
C ILE A 428 -2.18 -37.37 -12.43
N LEU A 429 -0.92 -37.75 -12.24
CA LEU A 429 -0.05 -38.29 -13.28
C LEU A 429 -0.05 -39.83 -13.17
N THR A 430 0.04 -40.53 -14.30
CA THR A 430 0.22 -41.99 -14.31
C THR A 430 1.43 -42.38 -15.15
N GLU A 431 2.22 -43.33 -14.64
CA GLU A 431 3.27 -44.01 -15.41
C GLU A 431 2.63 -44.88 -16.50
N LYS A 432 3.23 -44.88 -17.70
CA LYS A 432 2.81 -45.69 -18.84
C LYS A 432 3.03 -47.18 -18.61
#